data_AF-A0A7S4LLZ5-F1
#
_entry.id   AF-A0A7S4LLZ5-F1
#
_cell.length_a   1.000
_cell.length_b   1.000
_cell.length_c   1.000
_cell.angle_alpha   90.00
_cell.angle_beta   90.00
_cell.angle_gamma   90.00
#
_symmetry.space_group_name_H-M   'P 1'
#
loop_
_entity.id
_entity.type
_entity.pdbx_description
1 polymer ?
#
loop_
_entity_poly.entity_id
_entity_poly.type
_entity_poly.pdbx_seq_one_letter_code
_entity_poly.pdbx_strand_id
1 'polypeptide(L)'
;ADFDLEGVDPDSFLMDDSEHKSRKKKRRHVNKTRWVMDEILKDELSARVAAGEAKTPWYHTATVGPSKFPRRRFCSVCGNLSPYTCPKCGMRFCCVRCKNVHDDQRCMKSVT
;
A
#
# COMPACT_ATOMS: atom_id res chain seq x y z
N ALA A 1 -38.43 39.25 19.56
CA ALA A 1 -39.45 38.34 20.12
C ALA A 1 -39.40 37.11 19.23
N ASP A 2 -38.42 36.22 19.37
CA ASP A 2 -37.96 35.51 20.58
C ASP A 2 -39.01 34.53 21.12
N PHE A 3 -38.53 33.36 21.57
CA PHE A 3 -39.19 32.32 22.38
C PHE A 3 -40.12 31.30 21.66
N ASP A 4 -39.99 29.98 21.76
CA ASP A 4 -38.97 29.09 22.32
C ASP A 4 -39.28 27.63 21.98
N LEU A 5 -38.29 26.78 22.25
CA LEU A 5 -38.28 25.33 22.14
C LEU A 5 -39.01 24.67 23.34
N GLU A 6 -39.25 23.36 23.23
CA GLU A 6 -39.51 22.38 24.31
C GLU A 6 -40.94 22.09 24.77
N GLY A 7 -41.21 20.79 24.98
CA GLY A 7 -42.24 20.36 25.93
C GLY A 7 -43.05 19.12 25.56
N VAL A 8 -42.42 17.93 25.50
CA VAL A 8 -43.05 16.70 26.03
C VAL A 8 -41.96 15.83 26.66
N ASP A 9 -41.63 16.15 27.91
CA ASP A 9 -41.10 15.21 28.89
C ASP A 9 -42.26 14.83 29.84
N PRO A 10 -42.06 14.04 30.89
CA PRO A 10 -41.37 12.77 31.07
C PRO A 10 -42.38 11.75 31.70
N ASP A 11 -42.01 10.46 31.83
CA ASP A 11 -42.80 9.39 32.48
C ASP A 11 -44.03 8.81 31.73
N SER A 12 -43.75 8.06 30.66
CA SER A 12 -44.52 6.82 30.39
C SER A 12 -43.54 5.63 30.34
N PHE A 13 -43.06 5.21 31.51
CA PHE A 13 -43.66 4.19 32.37
C PHE A 13 -43.30 2.76 31.91
N LEU A 14 -42.24 2.23 32.55
CA LEU A 14 -42.01 0.86 33.03
C LEU A 14 -40.65 0.27 32.64
N MET A 15 -39.77 0.28 33.64
CA MET A 15 -38.62 -0.62 33.76
C MET A 15 -39.12 -2.06 33.99
N ASP A 16 -38.46 -3.05 33.39
CA ASP A 16 -38.33 -4.39 33.96
C ASP A 16 -36.86 -4.82 33.88
N ASP A 17 -36.26 -4.89 35.06
CA ASP A 17 -34.93 -5.44 35.35
C ASP A 17 -34.95 -6.95 35.17
N SER A 18 -34.20 -7.51 34.22
CA SER A 18 -33.66 -8.87 34.41
C SER A 18 -32.58 -9.28 33.40
N GLU A 19 -31.44 -9.65 33.98
CA GLU A 19 -30.43 -10.59 33.46
C GLU A 19 -29.32 -10.09 32.53
N HIS A 20 -28.28 -9.55 33.17
CA HIS A 20 -26.88 -9.73 32.80
C HIS A 20 -26.53 -11.23 32.67
N LYS A 21 -26.73 -11.83 31.49
CA LYS A 21 -26.03 -13.07 31.10
C LYS A 21 -24.78 -12.70 30.31
N SER A 22 -23.62 -12.86 30.95
CA SER A 22 -22.31 -12.70 30.33
C SER A 22 -22.21 -13.57 29.07
N ARG A 23 -22.42 -12.98 27.89
CA ARG A 23 -22.14 -13.66 26.63
C ARG A 23 -20.63 -13.86 26.56
N LYS A 24 -20.20 -15.09 26.87
CA LYS A 24 -18.87 -15.61 26.50
C LYS A 24 -18.60 -15.16 25.08
N LYS A 25 -17.59 -14.30 24.88
CA LYS A 25 -17.09 -13.94 23.55
C LYS A 25 -16.63 -15.25 22.90
N LYS A 26 -17.50 -15.84 22.07
CA LYS A 26 -17.10 -16.90 21.15
C LYS A 26 -15.97 -16.30 20.34
N ARG A 27 -14.75 -16.85 20.48
CA ARG A 27 -13.63 -16.53 19.61
C ARG A 27 -14.18 -16.69 18.20
N ARG A 28 -14.33 -15.57 17.47
CA ARG A 28 -14.69 -15.63 16.06
C ARG A 28 -13.56 -16.43 15.44
N HIS A 29 -13.85 -17.61 14.91
CA HIS A 29 -12.90 -18.33 14.09
C HIS A 29 -12.64 -17.39 12.92
N VAL A 30 -11.47 -16.74 12.91
CA VAL A 30 -11.09 -15.90 11.78
C VAL A 30 -11.14 -16.83 10.58
N ASN A 31 -12.07 -16.54 9.69
CA ASN A 31 -12.30 -17.26 8.47
C ASN A 31 -10.94 -17.20 7.75
N LYS A 32 -10.23 -18.32 7.70
CA LYS A 32 -8.91 -18.44 7.08
C LYS A 32 -9.06 -18.46 5.55
N THR A 33 -9.80 -17.49 5.04
CA THR A 33 -10.13 -17.32 3.62
C THR A 33 -9.88 -15.86 3.24
N ARG A 34 -8.89 -15.22 3.86
CA ARG A 34 -8.22 -14.10 3.23
C ARG A 34 -7.11 -14.72 2.40
N TRP A 35 -7.47 -15.11 1.19
CA TRP A 35 -6.53 -15.56 0.18
C TRP A 35 -5.50 -14.44 -0.05
N VAL A 36 -4.35 -14.58 0.60
CA VAL A 36 -3.20 -13.75 0.29
C VAL A 36 -2.74 -14.27 -1.06
N MET A 37 -2.92 -13.47 -2.12
CA MET A 37 -2.63 -13.88 -3.50
C MET A 37 -1.25 -14.54 -3.65
N ASP A 38 -0.29 -14.11 -2.82
CA ASP A 38 1.06 -14.69 -2.73
C ASP A 38 1.09 -16.17 -2.30
N GLU A 39 0.21 -16.59 -1.40
CA GLU A 39 0.14 -17.99 -0.93
C GLU A 39 -0.43 -18.92 -2.02
N ILE A 40 -1.48 -18.47 -2.73
CA ILE A 40 -2.03 -19.21 -3.89
C ILE A 40 -0.97 -19.39 -4.98
N LEU A 41 -0.25 -18.31 -5.32
CA LEU A 41 0.77 -18.35 -6.37
C LEU A 41 1.90 -19.32 -6.03
N LYS A 42 2.29 -19.42 -4.76
CA LYS A 42 3.31 -20.37 -4.28
C LYS A 42 2.82 -21.81 -4.35
N ASP A 43 1.59 -22.08 -3.92
CA ASP A 43 1.00 -23.41 -3.98
C ASP A 43 0.89 -23.90 -5.43
N GLU A 44 0.40 -23.05 -6.32
CA GLU A 44 0.29 -23.36 -7.74
C GLU A 44 1.67 -23.55 -8.40
N LEU A 45 2.68 -22.76 -8.03
CA LEU A 45 4.06 -23.00 -8.44
C LEU A 45 4.56 -24.39 -7.99
N SER A 46 4.32 -24.76 -6.73
CA SER A 46 4.76 -26.04 -6.18
C SER A 46 4.11 -27.23 -6.88
N ALA A 47 2.81 -27.12 -7.19
CA ALA A 47 2.04 -28.14 -7.89
C ALA A 47 2.57 -28.35 -9.32
N ARG A 48 2.90 -27.26 -10.03
CA ARG A 48 3.41 -27.33 -11.42
C ARG A 48 4.84 -27.85 -11.50
N VAL A 49 5.68 -27.51 -10.53
CA VAL A 49 7.02 -28.10 -10.39
C VAL A 49 6.92 -29.61 -10.15
N ALA A 50 6.00 -30.04 -9.28
CA ALA A 50 5.76 -31.46 -9.02
C ALA A 50 5.21 -32.21 -10.26
N ALA A 51 4.40 -31.53 -11.09
CA ALA A 51 3.87 -32.07 -12.35
C ALA A 51 4.90 -32.11 -13.49
N GLY A 52 6.11 -31.58 -13.30
CA GLY A 52 7.16 -31.57 -14.33
C GLY A 52 6.93 -30.56 -15.46
N GLU A 53 6.01 -29.60 -15.28
CA GLU A 53 5.68 -28.56 -16.26
C GLU A 53 6.69 -27.40 -16.28
N ALA A 54 7.99 -27.70 -16.20
CA ALA A 54 9.02 -26.67 -16.16
C ALA A 54 9.17 -25.86 -17.48
N LYS A 55 8.62 -26.39 -18.58
CA LYS A 55 8.74 -25.79 -19.93
C LYS A 55 7.59 -24.87 -20.34
N THR A 56 6.47 -24.87 -19.61
CA THR A 56 5.34 -23.99 -19.94
C THR A 56 5.59 -22.58 -19.41
N PRO A 57 5.51 -21.53 -20.24
CA PRO A 57 5.69 -20.16 -19.76
C PRO A 57 4.55 -19.75 -18.82
N TRP A 58 4.92 -19.23 -17.65
CA TRP A 58 4.06 -18.89 -16.53
C TRP A 58 4.60 -17.61 -15.83
N TYR A 59 3.76 -16.94 -15.02
CA TYR A 59 4.11 -15.69 -14.31
C TYR A 59 5.51 -15.69 -13.63
N HIS A 60 5.83 -16.71 -12.84
CA HIS A 60 7.14 -16.91 -12.20
C HIS A 60 8.28 -17.21 -13.19
N THR A 61 8.04 -17.91 -14.30
CA THR A 61 9.09 -18.21 -15.29
C THR A 61 9.35 -17.01 -16.21
N ALA A 62 8.45 -16.03 -16.24
CA ALA A 62 8.64 -14.75 -16.92
C ALA A 62 9.60 -13.80 -16.18
N THR A 63 10.03 -14.17 -14.96
CA THR A 63 11.01 -13.37 -14.20
C THR A 63 12.36 -13.38 -14.91
N VAL A 64 12.85 -12.20 -15.28
CA VAL A 64 14.16 -12.03 -15.91
C VAL A 64 15.23 -11.78 -14.85
N GLY A 65 16.44 -12.28 -15.09
CA GLY A 65 17.61 -12.00 -14.26
C GLY A 65 18.02 -10.51 -14.25
N PRO A 66 19.03 -10.14 -13.43
CA PRO A 66 19.49 -8.77 -13.34
C PRO A 66 20.06 -8.25 -14.68
N SER A 67 19.99 -6.93 -14.88
CA SER A 67 20.54 -6.28 -16.08
C SER A 67 22.02 -6.58 -16.25
N LYS A 68 22.43 -6.98 -17.46
CA LYS A 68 23.83 -7.14 -17.86
C LYS A 68 24.55 -5.81 -18.09
N PHE A 69 23.80 -4.72 -18.27
CA PHE A 69 24.32 -3.41 -18.62
C PHE A 69 24.37 -2.45 -17.42
N PRO A 70 25.34 -1.52 -17.37
CA PRO A 70 25.43 -0.53 -16.31
C PRO A 70 24.23 0.43 -16.32
N ARG A 71 23.85 0.90 -15.12
CA ARG A 71 22.75 1.85 -14.95
C ARG A 71 23.11 3.20 -15.58
N ARG A 72 22.26 3.69 -16.49
CA ARG A 72 22.36 5.04 -17.05
C ARG A 72 21.79 6.06 -16.08
N ARG A 73 22.37 7.27 -16.07
CA ARG A 73 21.98 8.38 -15.19
C ARG A 73 21.23 9.43 -15.99
N PHE A 74 19.92 9.51 -15.78
CA PHE A 74 19.05 10.46 -16.45
C PHE A 74 18.58 11.56 -15.51
N CYS A 75 18.25 12.70 -16.10
CA CYS A 75 17.67 13.85 -15.42
C CYS A 75 16.21 13.54 -15.10
N SER A 76 15.82 13.75 -13.84
CA SER A 76 14.44 13.60 -13.38
C SER A 76 13.44 14.57 -14.01
N VAL A 77 13.92 15.66 -14.60
CA VAL A 77 13.09 16.74 -15.12
C VAL A 77 12.83 16.58 -16.61
N CYS A 78 13.86 16.32 -17.41
CA CYS A 78 13.79 16.30 -18.87
C CYS A 78 14.26 14.99 -19.52
N GLY A 79 14.75 14.01 -18.75
CA GLY A 79 15.19 12.71 -19.29
C GLY A 79 16.58 12.70 -19.95
N ASN A 80 17.26 13.85 -20.11
CA ASN A 80 18.62 13.90 -20.66
C ASN A 80 19.67 13.30 -19.72
N LEU A 81 20.86 12.98 -20.24
CA LEU A 81 21.98 12.52 -19.42
C LEU A 81 22.31 13.54 -18.33
N SER A 82 22.45 13.05 -17.10
CA SER A 82 22.58 13.91 -15.92
C SER A 82 23.89 13.65 -15.18
N PRO A 83 24.84 14.60 -15.19
CA PRO A 83 26.06 14.50 -14.40
C PRO A 83 25.85 14.91 -12.93
N TYR A 84 24.88 15.79 -12.64
CA TYR A 84 24.70 16.35 -11.29
C TYR A 84 23.68 15.57 -10.46
N THR A 85 23.84 15.68 -9.14
CA THR A 85 23.03 15.00 -8.13
C THR A 85 22.65 15.99 -7.03
N CYS A 86 21.39 16.02 -6.64
CA CYS A 86 20.90 16.89 -5.57
C CYS A 86 21.35 16.35 -4.20
N PRO A 87 22.00 17.17 -3.35
CA PRO A 87 22.49 16.73 -2.04
C PRO A 87 21.37 16.50 -1.02
N LYS A 88 20.16 17.03 -1.26
CA LYS A 88 19.02 16.91 -0.33
C LYS A 88 18.23 15.59 -0.48
N CYS A 89 18.10 15.11 -1.71
CA CYS A 89 17.19 13.99 -2.06
C CYS A 89 17.86 12.90 -2.91
N GLY A 90 19.08 13.13 -3.40
CA GLY A 90 19.79 12.19 -4.27
C GLY A 90 19.32 12.16 -5.73
N MET A 91 18.30 12.93 -6.11
CA MET A 91 17.80 12.94 -7.50
C MET A 91 18.74 13.69 -8.44
N ARG A 92 18.75 13.27 -9.71
CA ARG A 92 19.69 13.77 -10.73
C ARG A 92 19.08 14.84 -11.65
N PHE A 93 19.89 15.84 -12.02
CA PHE A 93 19.53 16.92 -12.95
C PHE A 93 20.66 17.27 -13.94
N CYS A 94 20.30 17.63 -15.18
CA CYS A 94 21.29 17.90 -16.24
C CYS A 94 21.85 19.33 -16.23
N CYS A 95 21.09 20.32 -15.74
CA CYS A 95 21.46 21.73 -15.78
C CYS A 95 20.79 22.53 -14.65
N VAL A 96 21.20 23.79 -14.47
CA VAL A 96 20.67 24.69 -13.42
C VAL A 96 19.17 24.92 -13.58
N ARG A 97 18.65 25.02 -14.82
CA ARG A 97 17.21 25.14 -15.05
C ARG A 97 16.44 23.96 -14.48
N CYS A 98 16.92 22.74 -14.74
CA CYS A 98 16.33 21.53 -14.18
C CYS A 98 16.53 21.43 -12.66
N LYS A 99 17.60 22.01 -12.11
CA LYS A 99 17.79 22.09 -10.66
C LYS A 99 16.71 22.96 -10.01
N ASN A 100 16.39 24.12 -10.56
CA ASN A 100 15.36 25.00 -10.00
C ASN A 100 13.97 24.32 -10.02
N VAL A 101 13.59 23.77 -11.18
CA VAL A 101 12.33 23.00 -11.30
C VAL A 101 12.31 21.80 -10.34
N HIS A 102 13.46 21.14 -10.15
CA HIS A 102 13.58 20.07 -9.17
C HIS A 102 13.37 20.58 -7.74
N ASP A 103 14.02 21.67 -7.37
CA ASP A 103 13.93 22.27 -6.03
C ASP A 103 12.49 22.69 -5.68
N ASP A 104 11.73 23.20 -6.66
CA ASP A 104 10.36 23.69 -6.45
C ASP A 104 9.31 22.57 -6.34
N GLN A 105 9.43 21.51 -7.14
CA GLN A 105 8.35 20.53 -7.31
C GLN A 105 8.69 19.09 -6.93
N ARG A 106 9.99 18.75 -6.78
CA ARG A 106 10.45 17.34 -6.69
C ARG A 106 11.42 17.09 -5.54
N CYS A 107 11.93 18.12 -4.88
CA CYS A 107 12.96 17.99 -3.85
C CYS A 107 12.34 17.63 -2.49
N MET A 108 12.05 16.35 -2.29
CA MET A 108 11.69 15.82 -0.97
C MET A 108 12.96 15.41 -0.24
N LYS A 109 13.23 16.00 0.93
CA LYS A 109 14.34 15.58 1.79
C LYS A 109 14.10 14.14 2.20
N SER A 110 14.97 13.22 1.75
CA SER A 110 14.88 11.83 2.20
C SER A 110 15.10 11.80 3.70
N VAL A 111 14.10 11.38 4.46
CA VAL A 111 14.29 11.00 5.87
C VAL A 111 14.99 9.64 5.83
N THR A 112 16.31 9.68 5.79
CA THR A 112 17.20 8.56 6.09
C THR A 112 17.66 8.67 7.53
#